data_AF-G4CN50-F1
#
_entry.id   AF-G4CN50-F1
#
_cell.length_a   1.000
_cell.length_b   1.000
_cell.length_c   1.000
_cell.angle_alpha   90.00
_cell.angle_beta   90.00
_cell.angle_gamma   90.00
#
_symmetry.space_group_name_H-M   'P 1'
#
loop_
_entity.id
_entity.type
_entity.pdbx_description
1 polymer ?
#
loop_
_entity_poly.entity_id
_entity_poly.type
_entity_poly.pdbx_seq_one_letter_code
_entity_poly.pdbx_strand_id
1 'polypeptide(L)' 'MFKTSRKPVPVSVVGTYPTREAASRQVDLFMKNHDLNVCANIVPSEKGTGYTVQAVKWQ' A
#
# COMPACT_ATOMS: atom_id res chain seq x y z
N MET A 1 -18.79 21.55 12.14
CA MET A 1 -17.46 20.91 12.07
C MET A 1 -17.45 19.96 10.89
N PHE A 2 -16.81 20.33 9.78
CA PHE A 2 -16.61 19.41 8.67
C PHE A 2 -15.53 18.40 9.07
N LYS A 3 -15.92 17.14 9.30
CA LYS A 3 -14.94 16.04 9.38
C LYS A 3 -14.33 15.93 7.98
N THR A 4 -13.14 16.48 7.79
CA THR A 4 -12.31 16.14 6.63
C THR A 4 -12.04 14.64 6.71
N SER A 5 -12.79 13.86 5.93
CA SER A 5 -12.55 12.42 5.78
C SER A 5 -11.12 12.27 5.29
N ARG A 6 -10.24 11.79 6.18
CA ARG A 6 -8.87 11.53 5.79
C ARG A 6 -8.89 10.51 4.68
N LYS A 7 -8.25 10.81 3.55
CA LYS A 7 -8.18 9.88 2.42
C LYS A 7 -6.78 9.29 2.38
N PRO A 8 -6.65 7.98 2.12
CA PRO A 8 -5.35 7.39 1.88
C PRO A 8 -4.84 7.89 0.52
N VAL A 9 -3.75 8.65 0.54
CA VAL A 9 -3.08 9.13 -0.67
C VAL A 9 -1.87 8.23 -0.94
N PRO A 10 -1.76 7.63 -2.14
CA PRO A 10 -0.58 6.85 -2.50
C PRO A 10 0.64 7.77 -2.55
N VAL A 11 1.67 7.41 -1.79
CA VAL A 11 2.94 8.15 -1.72
C VAL A 11 4.05 7.46 -2.51
N SER A 12 3.99 6.13 -2.67
CA SER A 12 4.96 5.38 -3.47
C SER A 12 4.44 3.99 -3.83
N VAL A 13 5.00 3.40 -4.89
CA VAL A 13 4.80 1.98 -5.25
C VAL A 13 5.96 1.18 -4.69
N VAL A 14 5.66 0.19 -3.85
CA VAL A 14 6.67 -0.72 -3.27
C VAL A 14 7.06 -1.80 -4.28
N GLY A 15 6.09 -2.30 -5.05
CA GLY A 15 6.32 -3.28 -6.10
C GLY A 15 5.04 -3.95 -6.60
N THR A 16 5.17 -4.75 -7.65
CA THR A 16 4.07 -5.57 -8.20
C THR A 16 4.43 -7.04 -8.09
N TYR A 17 3.50 -7.85 -7.60
CA TYR A 17 3.69 -9.25 -7.25
C TYR A 17 2.66 -10.12 -7.97
N PRO A 18 3.02 -11.36 -8.35
CA PRO A 18 2.12 -12.23 -9.10
C PRO A 18 0.94 -12.72 -8.26
N THR A 19 1.10 -12.84 -6.93
CA THR A 19 0.06 -13.34 -6.03
C THR A 19 -0.16 -12.41 -4.84
N ARG A 20 -1.34 -12.53 -4.22
CA ARG A 20 -1.71 -11.74 -3.05
C ARG A 20 -0.83 -12.08 -1.84
N GLU A 21 -0.45 -13.34 -1.70
CA GLU A 21 0.42 -13.83 -0.63
C GLU A 21 1.82 -13.22 -0.74
N ALA A 22 2.37 -13.15 -1.95
CA ALA A 22 3.67 -12.50 -2.18
C ALA A 22 3.61 -10.99 -1.88
N ALA A 23 2.53 -10.31 -2.31
CA ALA A 23 2.29 -8.92 -1.96
C ALA A 23 2.16 -8.72 -0.44
N SER A 24 1.45 -9.61 0.26
CA SER A 24 1.28 -9.55 1.72
C SER A 24 2.61 -9.69 2.45
N ARG A 25 3.46 -10.65 2.05
CA ARG A 25 4.79 -10.82 2.65
C ARG A 25 5.66 -9.59 2.47
N GLN A 26 5.55 -8.92 1.31
CA GLN A 26 6.26 -7.67 1.10
C GLN A 26 5.74 -6.58 2.05
N VAL A 27 4.41 -6.46 2.22
CA VAL A 27 3.82 -5.52 3.16
C VAL A 27 4.35 -5.77 4.58
N ASP A 28 4.42 -7.03 5.01
CA ASP A 28 4.95 -7.37 6.34
C ASP A 28 6.41 -6.93 6.51
N LEU A 29 7.25 -7.09 5.48
CA LEU A 29 8.63 -6.60 5.49
C LEU A 29 8.70 -5.07 5.48
N PHE A 30 7.85 -4.44 4.68
CA PHE A 30 7.78 -2.99 4.55
C PHE A 30 7.34 -2.33 5.86
N MET A 31 6.35 -2.90 6.56
CA MET A 31 5.84 -2.40 7.83
C MET A 31 6.81 -2.58 9.01
N LYS A 32 7.78 -3.49 8.94
CA LYS A 32 8.77 -3.71 10.00
C LYS A 32 9.80 -2.58 10.16
N ASN A 33 10.08 -1.83 9.10
CA ASN A 33 11.18 -0.85 9.06
C ASN A 33 10.72 0.61 8.89
N HIS A 34 9.42 0.87 8.76
CA HIS A 34 8.92 2.21 8.41
C HIS A 34 8.19 2.93 9.56
N ASP A 35 8.22 4.26 9.45
CA ASP A 35 7.50 5.24 10.26
C ASP A 35 6.03 4.85 10.53
N LEU A 36 5.54 5.12 11.75
CA LEU A 36 4.18 4.86 12.22
C LEU A 36 3.07 5.52 11.37
N ASN A 37 3.43 6.44 10.47
CA ASN A 37 2.50 7.23 9.66
C ASN A 37 2.36 6.72 8.21
N VAL A 38 3.02 5.62 7.85
CA VAL A 38 2.89 5.00 6.52
C VAL A 38 2.08 3.72 6.64
N CYS A 39 1.00 3.62 5.86
CA CYS A 39 0.26 2.37 5.69
C CYS A 39 0.61 1.74 4.34
N ALA A 40 0.37 0.45 4.20
CA ALA A 40 0.44 -0.22 2.90
C ALA A 40 -0.96 -0.55 2.39
N ASN A 41 -1.13 -0.51 1.07
CA ASN A 41 -2.34 -0.89 0.37
C ASN A 41 -1.97 -1.90 -0.72
N ILE A 42 -2.75 -2.96 -0.88
CA ILE A 42 -2.56 -3.95 -1.94
C ILE A 42 -3.71 -3.78 -2.92
N VAL A 43 -3.41 -3.37 -4.14
CA VAL A 43 -4.39 -3.13 -5.21
C VAL A 43 -4.12 -4.05 -6.40
N PRO A 44 -5.13 -4.38 -7.22
CA PRO A 44 -4.90 -5.05 -8.50
C PRO A 44 -3.93 -4.25 -9.37
N SER A 45 -3.04 -4.95 -10.07
CA SER A 45 -2.10 -4.32 -11.00
C SER A 45 -2.85 -3.73 -12.20
N GLU A 46 -2.52 -2.49 -12.58
CA GLU A 46 -3.04 -1.85 -13.78
C GLU A 46 -2.64 -2.59 -15.08
N LYS A 47 -1.60 -3.43 -15.01
CA LYS A 47 -1.15 -4.29 -16.12
C LYS A 47 -1.98 -5.58 -16.27
N GLY A 48 -3.07 -5.72 -15.53
CA GLY A 48 -4.04 -6.82 -15.67
C GLY A 48 -3.63 -8.15 -15.04
N THR A 49 -2.40 -8.28 -14.54
CA THR A 49 -1.94 -9.47 -13.82
C THR A 49 -1.19 -9.09 -12.55
N GLY A 50 -1.55 -9.72 -11.44
CA GLY A 50 -0.91 -9.54 -10.13
C GLY A 50 -1.46 -8.40 -9.28
N TYR A 51 -0.70 -8.06 -8.24
CA TYR A 51 -1.06 -7.14 -7.17
C TYR A 51 0.06 -6.14 -6.95
N THR A 52 -0.28 -4.85 -6.94
CA THR A 52 0.65 -3.77 -6.64
C THR A 52 0.52 -3.38 -5.17
N VAL A 53 1.64 -3.37 -4.47
CA VAL A 53 1.75 -2.83 -3.12
C VAL A 53 2.09 -1.35 -3.22
N GLN A 54 1.24 -0.51 -2.61
CA GLN A 54 1.42 0.93 -2.54
C GLN A 54 1.60 1.35 -1.09
N ALA A 55 2.58 2.20 -0.82
CA ALA A 55 2.63 2.95 0.42
C ALA A 55 1.62 4.09 0.33
N VAL A 56 0.79 4.26 1.36
CA VAL A 56 -0.21 5.32 1.47
C VAL A 56 -0.02 6.09 2.77
N LYS A 57 -0.32 7.38 2.75
CA LYS A 57 -0.42 8.21 3.96
C LYS A 57 -1.84 8.75 4.08
N TRP A 58 -2.36 8.81 5.29
CA TRP A 58 -3.66 9.41 5.59
C TRP A 58 -3.48 10.92 5.80
N GLN A 59 -4.06 11.72 4.91
CA GLN A 59 -4.09 13.20 5.01
C GLN A 59 -5.48 13.66 5.37
#